data_AF-A0A3A5ULV6-F1
#
_entry.id   AF-A0A3A5ULV6-F1
#
_cell.length_a   1.000
_cell.length_b   1.000
_cell.length_c   1.000
_cell.angle_alpha   90.00
_cell.angle_beta   90.00
_cell.angle_gamma   90.00
#
_symmetry.space_group_name_H-M   'P 1'
#
loop_
_entity.id
_entity.type
_entity.pdbx_description
1 polymer ?
#
loop_
_entity_poly.entity_id
_entity_poly.type
_entity_poly.pdbx_seq_one_letter_code
_entity_poly.pdbx_strand_id
1 'polypeptide(L)'
;MSDEIDSIIEDRLSVFDDEPDLNDWVEVMCGAAMAVIGIFHLVQPGELVDPDIMRWFAAAVVAAGAVWAGHGLKDMAVKEVRRSIAILELSGEMPAEGPNHGLIRDVLLNPEDYKSFLIEAYNAAWDDGIITEEELNELKSFQSALGISDEEAAEMNVEAAIKSAAKDGEISEKEESMIKKIAEDAEMDAESKVEEAKTKAKSKSKSKSKKK
;
A
#
# COMPACT_ATOMS: atom_id res chain seq x y z
N MET A 1 -15.97 10.39 -5.45
CA MET A 1 -14.60 9.99 -5.02
C MET A 1 -13.57 10.39 -6.06
N SER A 2 -13.68 10.04 -7.35
CA SER A 2 -12.84 10.64 -8.42
C SER A 2 -13.00 12.17 -8.49
N ASP A 3 -14.25 12.62 -8.52
CA ASP A 3 -14.58 14.04 -8.77
C ASP A 3 -14.18 14.96 -7.60
N GLU A 4 -14.04 14.40 -6.40
CA GLU A 4 -13.62 15.11 -5.19
C GLU A 4 -12.08 15.16 -5.09
N ILE A 5 -11.39 14.15 -5.62
CA ILE A 5 -9.94 14.16 -5.82
C ILE A 5 -9.58 15.16 -6.93
N ASP A 6 -10.34 15.17 -8.03
CA ASP A 6 -10.17 16.12 -9.12
C ASP A 6 -10.38 17.56 -8.64
N SER A 7 -11.37 17.83 -7.78
CA SER A 7 -11.60 19.18 -7.25
C SER A 7 -10.50 19.63 -6.26
N ILE A 8 -9.96 18.73 -5.43
CA ILE A 8 -8.83 19.04 -4.53
C ILE A 8 -7.55 19.31 -5.34
N ILE A 9 -7.36 18.58 -6.45
CA ILE A 9 -6.25 18.78 -7.38
C ILE A 9 -6.41 20.12 -8.11
N GLU A 10 -7.61 20.45 -8.59
CA GLU A 10 -7.94 21.76 -9.20
C GLU A 10 -7.71 22.91 -8.22
N ASP A 11 -8.15 22.81 -6.97
CA ASP A 11 -7.97 23.87 -5.98
C ASP A 11 -6.48 24.13 -5.67
N ARG A 12 -5.64 23.08 -5.62
CA ARG A 12 -4.19 23.27 -5.45
C ARG A 12 -3.48 23.75 -6.71
N LEU A 13 -3.91 23.32 -7.90
CA LEU A 13 -3.36 23.79 -9.18
C LEU A 13 -3.79 25.22 -9.52
N SER A 14 -4.94 25.68 -9.02
CA SER A 14 -5.46 27.05 -9.20
C SER A 14 -4.55 28.11 -8.56
N VAL A 15 -3.77 27.74 -7.55
CA VAL A 15 -2.75 28.61 -6.92
C VAL A 15 -1.55 28.83 -7.84
N PHE A 16 -1.37 27.98 -8.86
CA PHE A 16 -0.20 28.00 -9.73
C PHE A 16 -0.49 28.50 -11.16
N ASP A 17 -1.73 28.87 -11.52
CA ASP A 17 -2.10 29.30 -12.90
C ASP A 17 -1.60 28.31 -13.99
N ASP A 18 -1.50 27.01 -13.65
CA ASP A 18 -0.64 26.02 -14.33
C ASP A 18 -1.45 24.99 -15.15
N GLU A 19 -2.60 25.37 -15.71
CA GLU A 19 -3.26 24.53 -16.70
C GLU A 19 -2.56 24.64 -18.07
N PRO A 20 -2.53 23.55 -18.88
CA PRO A 20 -2.28 23.66 -20.30
C PRO A 20 -3.42 24.51 -20.87
N ASP A 21 -3.15 25.79 -21.03
CA ASP A 21 -4.19 26.75 -21.29
C ASP A 21 -4.60 26.69 -22.78
N LEU A 22 -5.75 27.28 -23.07
CA LEU A 22 -6.18 27.46 -24.45
C LEU A 22 -5.13 28.23 -25.26
N ASN A 23 -4.29 29.03 -24.60
CA ASN A 23 -3.26 29.84 -25.25
C ASN A 23 -2.09 28.99 -25.78
N ASP A 24 -1.57 28.01 -25.03
CA ASP A 24 -0.51 27.09 -25.45
C ASP A 24 -0.94 26.27 -26.67
N TRP A 25 -2.20 25.79 -26.68
CA TRP A 25 -2.78 25.09 -27.82
C TRP A 25 -2.98 26.02 -29.03
N VAL A 26 -3.39 27.27 -28.81
CA VAL A 26 -3.49 28.27 -29.88
C VAL A 26 -2.11 28.60 -30.43
N GLU A 27 -1.08 28.72 -29.60
CA GLU A 27 0.30 28.96 -30.01
C GLU A 27 0.87 27.81 -30.85
N VAL A 28 0.62 26.55 -30.44
CA VAL A 28 1.01 25.37 -31.22
C VAL A 28 0.27 25.30 -32.55
N MET A 29 -1.05 25.51 -32.55
CA MET A 29 -1.87 25.45 -33.76
C MET A 29 -1.57 26.61 -34.73
N CYS A 30 -1.38 27.83 -34.22
CA CYS A 30 -0.99 28.99 -35.02
C CYS A 30 0.44 28.85 -35.54
N GLY A 31 1.40 28.40 -34.72
CA GLY A 31 2.77 28.13 -35.15
C GLY A 31 2.84 27.07 -36.25
N ALA A 32 2.10 25.97 -36.08
CA ALA A 32 1.99 24.91 -37.07
C ALA A 32 1.33 25.39 -38.36
N ALA A 33 0.25 26.19 -38.27
CA ALA A 33 -0.40 26.77 -39.44
C ALA A 33 0.53 27.73 -40.20
N MET A 34 1.28 28.58 -39.52
CA MET A 34 2.29 29.44 -40.16
C MET A 34 3.38 28.62 -40.85
N ALA A 35 3.85 27.54 -40.21
CA ALA A 35 4.84 26.65 -40.81
C ALA A 35 4.30 25.99 -42.10
N VAL A 36 3.05 25.52 -42.09
CA VAL A 36 2.41 24.94 -43.28
C VAL A 36 2.22 25.98 -44.39
N ILE A 37 1.80 27.20 -44.06
CA ILE A 37 1.63 28.29 -45.04
C ILE A 37 2.98 28.69 -45.64
N GLY A 38 4.05 28.74 -44.83
CA GLY A 38 5.40 29.00 -45.30
C GLY A 38 5.93 27.88 -46.21
N ILE A 39 5.71 26.61 -45.86
CA ILE A 39 6.09 25.47 -46.70
C ILE A 39 5.34 25.52 -48.05
N PHE A 40 4.06 25.88 -48.03
CA PHE A 40 3.27 26.04 -49.25
C PHE A 40 3.87 27.10 -50.18
N HIS A 41 4.26 28.27 -49.65
CA HIS A 41 4.86 29.35 -50.46
C HIS A 41 6.32 29.10 -50.85
N LEU A 42 7.03 28.17 -50.20
CA LEU A 42 8.32 27.69 -50.69
C LEU A 42 8.17 26.87 -51.98
N VAL A 43 7.13 26.02 -52.04
CA VAL A 43 6.84 25.17 -53.20
C VAL A 43 6.15 25.97 -54.30
N GLN A 44 5.22 26.86 -53.95
CA GLN A 44 4.45 27.70 -54.87
C GLN A 44 4.54 29.18 -54.44
N PRO A 45 5.59 29.91 -54.84
CA PRO A 45 5.80 31.30 -54.41
C PRO A 45 4.78 32.31 -54.99
N GLY A 46 3.87 31.91 -55.87
CA GLY A 46 2.91 32.81 -56.51
C GLY A 46 3.57 33.87 -57.40
N GLU A 47 2.80 34.87 -57.83
CA GLU A 47 3.25 35.93 -58.75
C GLU A 47 3.24 37.35 -58.12
N LEU A 48 2.91 37.48 -56.83
CA LEU A 48 2.75 38.78 -56.17
C LEU A 48 4.07 39.53 -55.94
N VAL A 49 5.18 38.79 -55.79
CA VAL A 49 6.53 39.32 -55.55
C VAL A 49 7.51 38.46 -56.36
N ASP A 50 8.73 38.96 -56.56
CA ASP A 50 9.81 38.15 -57.12
C ASP A 50 9.91 36.78 -56.40
N PRO A 51 9.93 35.66 -57.16
CA PRO A 51 9.88 34.31 -56.58
C PRO A 51 11.00 34.02 -55.59
N ASP A 52 12.19 34.59 -55.77
CA ASP A 52 13.31 34.36 -54.87
C ASP A 52 13.12 35.11 -53.55
N ILE A 53 12.62 36.34 -53.60
CA ILE A 53 12.28 37.12 -52.40
C ILE A 53 11.14 36.43 -51.61
N MET A 54 10.13 35.94 -52.32
CA MET A 54 8.99 35.26 -51.70
C MET A 54 9.41 33.95 -51.01
N ARG A 55 10.34 33.21 -51.61
CA ARG A 55 10.91 32.00 -50.99
C ARG A 55 11.72 32.30 -49.73
N TRP A 56 12.52 33.37 -49.72
CA TRP A 56 13.24 33.80 -48.52
C TRP A 56 12.28 34.22 -47.39
N PHE A 57 11.22 34.95 -47.74
CA PHE A 57 10.19 35.31 -46.76
C PHE A 57 9.43 34.08 -46.25
N ALA A 58 9.06 33.15 -47.14
CA ALA A 58 8.40 31.92 -46.79
C ALA A 58 9.28 31.06 -45.85
N ALA A 59 10.58 30.94 -46.12
CA ALA A 59 11.53 30.27 -45.22
C ALA A 59 11.59 30.92 -43.82
N ALA A 60 11.55 32.25 -43.75
CA ALA A 60 11.51 32.98 -42.47
C ALA A 60 10.21 32.70 -41.69
N VAL A 61 9.07 32.65 -42.37
CA VAL A 61 7.77 32.31 -41.77
C VAL A 61 7.74 30.86 -41.28
N VAL A 62 8.33 29.92 -42.03
CA VAL A 62 8.49 28.53 -41.57
C VAL A 62 9.33 28.46 -40.30
N ALA A 63 10.47 29.14 -40.27
CA ALA A 63 11.35 29.16 -39.10
C ALA A 63 10.65 29.77 -37.88
N ALA A 64 9.93 30.89 -38.06
CA ALA A 64 9.17 31.53 -36.99
C ALA A 64 8.03 30.63 -36.49
N GLY A 65 7.27 29.99 -37.38
CA GLY A 65 6.20 29.07 -37.02
C GLY A 65 6.69 27.84 -36.26
N ALA A 66 7.83 27.27 -36.68
CA ALA A 66 8.45 26.13 -35.99
C ALA A 66 8.95 26.50 -34.58
N VAL A 67 9.57 27.68 -34.41
CA VAL A 67 10.01 28.16 -33.10
C VAL A 67 8.81 28.43 -32.18
N TRP A 68 7.74 29.05 -32.71
CA TRP A 68 6.53 29.34 -31.95
C TRP A 68 5.83 28.05 -31.50
N ALA A 69 5.63 27.10 -32.42
CA ALA A 69 5.02 25.82 -32.08
C ALA A 69 5.88 25.00 -31.11
N GLY A 70 7.20 25.05 -31.26
CA GLY A 70 8.14 24.42 -30.33
C GLY A 70 8.09 25.03 -28.93
N HIS A 71 7.85 26.35 -28.83
CA HIS A 71 7.70 27.03 -27.55
C HIS A 71 6.43 26.57 -26.82
N GLY A 72 5.27 26.56 -27.48
CA GLY A 72 4.01 26.11 -26.89
C GLY A 72 4.06 24.64 -26.45
N LEU A 73 4.69 23.76 -27.25
CA LEU A 73 4.87 22.35 -26.87
C LEU A 73 5.78 22.18 -25.65
N LYS A 74 6.83 23.00 -25.52
CA LYS A 74 7.75 22.96 -24.39
C LYS A 74 7.05 23.35 -23.09
N ASP A 75 6.29 24.43 -23.11
CA ASP A 75 5.62 24.93 -21.90
C ASP A 75 4.50 23.98 -21.47
N MET A 76 3.81 23.34 -22.42
CA MET A 76 2.85 22.28 -22.14
C MET A 76 3.50 21.05 -21.49
N ALA A 77 4.65 20.57 -21.99
CA ALA A 77 5.36 19.43 -21.41
C ALA A 77 5.86 19.72 -19.99
N VAL A 78 6.32 20.96 -19.73
CA VAL A 78 6.75 21.39 -18.39
C VAL A 78 5.55 21.40 -17.42
N LYS A 79 4.40 21.90 -17.87
CA LYS A 79 3.16 21.91 -17.09
C LYS A 79 2.64 20.49 -16.80
N GLU A 80 2.68 19.57 -17.77
CA GLU A 80 2.29 18.17 -17.57
C GLU A 80 3.21 17.43 -16.59
N VAL A 81 4.53 17.63 -16.69
CA VAL A 81 5.48 17.01 -15.75
C VAL A 81 5.26 17.55 -14.34
N ARG A 82 5.05 18.86 -14.17
CA ARG A 82 4.76 19.45 -12.86
C ARG A 82 3.45 18.91 -12.28
N ARG A 83 2.39 18.81 -13.08
CA ARG A 83 1.12 18.17 -12.68
C ARG A 83 1.33 16.72 -12.27
N SER A 84 2.16 15.97 -13.01
CA SER A 84 2.46 14.57 -12.70
C SER A 84 3.19 14.41 -11.35
N ILE A 85 4.09 15.34 -11.01
CA ILE A 85 4.79 15.36 -9.73
C ILE A 85 3.82 15.71 -8.60
N ALA A 86 2.96 16.71 -8.80
CA ALA A 86 1.95 17.09 -7.80
C ALA A 86 0.96 15.96 -7.52
N ILE A 87 0.51 15.22 -8.54
CA ILE A 87 -0.33 14.02 -8.38
C ILE A 87 0.43 12.91 -7.64
N LEU A 88 1.70 12.69 -7.99
CA LEU A 88 2.53 11.68 -7.33
C LEU A 88 2.75 12.02 -5.85
N GLU A 89 3.01 13.28 -5.53
CA GLU A 89 3.17 13.77 -4.16
C GLU A 89 1.86 13.65 -3.37
N LEU A 90 0.71 14.03 -3.95
CA LEU A 90 -0.60 13.80 -3.34
C LEU A 90 -0.88 12.32 -3.12
N SER A 91 -0.49 11.45 -4.07
CA SER A 91 -0.66 10.01 -3.93
C SER A 91 0.24 9.38 -2.85
N GLY A 92 1.34 10.05 -2.51
CA GLY A 92 2.24 9.66 -1.43
C GLY A 92 1.85 10.23 -0.06
N GLU A 93 1.23 11.42 -0.03
CA GLU A 93 0.80 12.10 1.20
C GLU A 93 -0.63 11.79 1.62
N MET A 94 -1.51 11.36 0.72
CA MET A 94 -2.81 10.84 1.13
C MET A 94 -2.59 9.47 1.77
N PRO A 95 -2.81 9.28 3.10
CA PRO A 95 -3.03 7.95 3.60
C PRO A 95 -4.20 7.42 2.77
N ALA A 96 -3.99 6.31 2.06
CA ALA A 96 -5.10 5.65 1.39
C ALA A 96 -6.21 5.50 2.43
N GLU A 97 -7.28 6.28 2.31
CA GLU A 97 -8.42 6.28 3.23
C GLU A 97 -9.28 5.04 2.97
N GLY A 98 -8.61 3.94 2.66
CA GLY A 98 -9.14 2.67 2.24
C GLY A 98 -8.22 1.55 2.69
N PRO A 99 -8.72 0.29 2.67
CA PRO A 99 -7.94 -0.85 3.10
C PRO A 99 -6.64 -0.97 2.32
N ASN A 100 -5.51 -1.16 3.00
CA ASN A 100 -4.21 -1.30 2.34
C ASN A 100 -4.19 -2.60 1.52
N HIS A 101 -4.51 -2.49 0.24
CA HIS A 101 -4.60 -3.63 -0.68
C HIS A 101 -3.26 -4.36 -0.88
N GLY A 102 -2.13 -3.67 -0.66
CA GLY A 102 -0.81 -4.30 -0.66
C GLY A 102 -0.63 -5.25 0.52
N LEU A 103 -0.99 -4.79 1.72
CA LEU A 103 -0.99 -5.63 2.92
C LEU A 103 -1.98 -6.78 2.81
N ILE A 104 -3.20 -6.54 2.35
CA ILE A 104 -4.22 -7.58 2.16
C ILE A 104 -3.71 -8.66 1.18
N ARG A 105 -3.08 -8.25 0.07
CA ARG A 105 -2.52 -9.19 -0.89
C ARG A 105 -1.40 -10.03 -0.28
N ASP A 106 -0.53 -9.42 0.53
CA ASP A 106 0.59 -10.13 1.15
C ASP A 106 0.11 -11.15 2.20
N VAL A 107 -0.86 -10.75 3.04
CA VAL A 107 -1.51 -11.66 4.01
C VAL A 107 -2.17 -12.84 3.32
N LEU A 108 -2.81 -12.63 2.17
CA LEU A 108 -3.43 -13.71 1.38
C LEU A 108 -2.42 -14.62 0.68
N LEU A 109 -1.24 -14.10 0.30
CA LEU A 109 -0.20 -14.89 -0.38
C LEU A 109 0.64 -15.71 0.60
N ASN A 110 0.86 -15.20 1.81
CA ASN A 110 1.74 -15.80 2.82
C ASN A 110 1.03 -16.04 4.16
N PRO A 111 -0.15 -16.71 4.21
CA PRO A 111 -0.92 -16.85 5.44
C PRO A 111 -0.15 -17.55 6.58
N GLU A 112 0.74 -18.47 6.25
CA GLU A 112 1.59 -19.17 7.23
C GLU A 112 2.55 -18.22 7.96
N ASP A 113 3.05 -17.18 7.31
CA ASP A 113 3.93 -16.20 7.97
C ASP A 113 3.15 -15.38 9.00
N TYR A 114 1.87 -15.14 8.75
CA TYR A 114 0.95 -14.42 9.64
C TYR A 114 0.31 -15.31 10.72
N LYS A 115 0.45 -16.65 10.64
CA LYS A 115 0.06 -17.57 11.73
C LYS A 115 0.82 -17.28 13.03
N SER A 116 2.04 -16.75 12.91
CA SER A 116 2.84 -16.28 14.05
C SER A 116 2.13 -15.19 14.88
N PHE A 117 1.37 -14.30 14.23
CA PHE A 117 0.59 -13.26 14.89
C PHE A 117 -0.55 -13.86 15.72
N LEU A 118 -1.26 -14.87 15.19
CA LEU A 118 -2.32 -15.54 15.95
C LEU A 118 -1.75 -16.25 17.18
N ILE A 119 -0.60 -16.91 17.04
CA ILE A 119 0.10 -17.55 18.17
C ILE A 119 0.50 -16.50 19.22
N GLU A 120 0.98 -15.33 18.80
CA GLU A 120 1.32 -14.24 19.71
C GLU A 120 0.10 -13.67 20.43
N ALA A 121 -1.03 -13.49 19.72
CA ALA A 121 -2.29 -13.06 20.30
C ALA A 121 -2.81 -14.07 21.35
N TYR A 122 -2.78 -15.37 21.07
CA TYR A 122 -3.13 -16.39 22.06
C TYR A 122 -2.21 -16.36 23.28
N ASN A 123 -0.90 -16.15 23.08
CA ASN A 123 0.04 -16.03 24.22
C ASN A 123 -0.26 -14.79 25.07
N ALA A 124 -0.61 -13.66 24.44
CA ALA A 124 -0.96 -12.43 25.14
C ALA A 124 -2.27 -12.58 25.93
N ALA A 125 -3.29 -13.22 25.35
CA ALA A 125 -4.56 -13.48 26.03
C ALA A 125 -4.40 -14.43 27.24
N TRP A 126 -3.36 -15.26 27.25
CA TRP A 126 -3.05 -16.13 28.38
C TRP A 126 -2.09 -15.51 29.41
N ASP A 127 -1.59 -14.29 29.21
CA ASP A 127 -0.56 -13.71 30.08
C ASP A 127 -1.05 -13.42 31.51
N ASP A 128 -2.35 -13.17 31.67
CA ASP A 128 -3.02 -13.01 32.97
C ASP A 128 -3.70 -14.30 33.48
N GLY A 129 -3.66 -15.36 32.66
CA GLY A 129 -4.19 -16.68 32.96
C GLY A 129 -5.69 -16.86 32.69
N ILE A 130 -6.39 -15.90 32.09
CA ILE A 130 -7.83 -16.00 31.79
C ILE A 130 -8.17 -15.31 30.47
N ILE A 131 -8.68 -16.05 29.49
CA ILE A 131 -9.23 -15.45 28.26
C ILE A 131 -10.64 -14.89 28.53
N THR A 132 -10.82 -13.60 28.28
CA THR A 132 -12.11 -12.91 28.34
C THR A 132 -12.96 -13.13 27.07
N GLU A 133 -14.26 -12.84 27.14
CA GLU A 133 -15.17 -12.99 25.98
C GLU A 133 -14.80 -12.02 24.83
N GLU A 134 -14.29 -10.84 25.17
CA GLU A 134 -13.80 -9.86 24.20
C GLU A 134 -12.57 -10.40 23.45
N GLU A 135 -11.57 -10.91 24.18
CA GLU A 135 -10.36 -11.51 23.59
C GLU A 135 -10.68 -12.75 22.76
N LEU A 136 -11.63 -13.57 23.20
CA LEU A 136 -12.06 -14.76 22.45
C LEU A 136 -12.69 -14.36 21.09
N ASN A 137 -13.50 -13.29 21.07
CA ASN A 137 -14.07 -12.78 19.83
C ASN A 137 -12.99 -12.20 18.89
N GLU A 138 -12.00 -11.50 19.43
CA GLU A 138 -10.86 -11.01 18.65
C GLU A 138 -10.05 -12.17 18.05
N LEU A 139 -9.73 -13.20 18.85
CA LEU A 139 -9.03 -14.40 18.38
C LEU A 139 -9.79 -15.13 17.27
N LYS A 140 -11.12 -15.27 17.41
CA LYS A 140 -11.98 -15.84 16.34
C LYS A 140 -11.99 -15.00 15.07
N SER A 141 -11.92 -13.68 15.20
CA SER A 141 -11.83 -12.78 14.05
C SER A 141 -10.51 -12.97 13.29
N PHE A 142 -9.40 -13.12 14.00
CA PHE A 142 -8.09 -13.42 13.40
C PHE A 142 -8.06 -14.81 12.77
N GLN A 143 -8.60 -15.82 13.44
CA GLN A 143 -8.73 -17.18 12.92
C GLN A 143 -9.51 -17.17 11.58
N SER A 144 -10.65 -16.47 11.55
CA SER A 144 -11.49 -16.36 10.35
C SER A 144 -10.78 -15.63 9.21
N ALA A 145 -10.01 -14.58 9.53
CA ALA A 145 -9.24 -13.81 8.55
C ALA A 145 -8.08 -14.62 7.94
N LEU A 146 -7.44 -15.48 8.73
CA LEU A 146 -6.34 -16.33 8.29
C LEU A 146 -6.80 -17.65 7.66
N GLY A 147 -8.10 -17.98 7.73
CA GLY A 147 -8.65 -19.22 7.19
C GLY A 147 -8.23 -20.48 7.94
N ILE A 148 -7.95 -20.35 9.24
CA ILE A 148 -7.49 -21.45 10.11
C ILE A 148 -8.70 -22.24 10.64
N SER A 149 -8.62 -23.57 10.64
CA SER A 149 -9.70 -24.43 11.15
C SER A 149 -9.85 -24.32 12.68
N ASP A 150 -11.04 -24.65 13.19
CA ASP A 150 -11.30 -24.66 14.64
C ASP A 150 -10.38 -25.65 15.38
N GLU A 151 -10.03 -26.76 14.72
CA GLU A 151 -9.10 -27.77 15.22
C GLU A 151 -7.68 -27.20 15.40
N GLU A 152 -7.15 -26.53 14.36
CA GLU A 152 -5.84 -25.90 14.44
C GLU A 152 -5.79 -24.76 15.48
N ALA A 153 -6.87 -23.98 15.58
CA ALA A 153 -6.98 -22.92 16.57
C ALA A 153 -7.02 -23.50 18.01
N ALA A 154 -7.68 -24.64 18.20
CA ALA A 154 -7.72 -25.33 19.49
C ALA A 154 -6.34 -25.85 19.89
N GLU A 155 -5.57 -26.42 18.96
CA GLU A 155 -4.17 -26.80 19.22
C GLU A 155 -3.31 -25.61 19.64
N MET A 156 -3.42 -24.48 18.93
CA MET A 156 -2.70 -23.25 19.26
C MET A 156 -3.08 -22.70 20.65
N ASN A 157 -4.36 -22.80 21.01
CA ASN A 157 -4.84 -22.39 22.33
C ASN A 157 -4.25 -23.26 23.46
N VAL A 158 -4.21 -24.58 23.28
CA VAL A 158 -3.58 -25.51 24.24
C VAL A 158 -2.08 -25.20 24.38
N GLU A 159 -1.38 -24.96 23.28
CA GLU A 159 0.04 -24.64 23.31
C GLU A 159 0.33 -23.30 24.02
N ALA A 160 -0.50 -22.28 23.79
CA ALA A 160 -0.39 -20.99 24.46
C ALA A 160 -0.66 -21.11 25.97
N ALA A 161 -1.70 -21.84 26.36
CA ALA A 161 -2.01 -22.11 27.76
C ALA A 161 -0.84 -22.83 28.46
N ILE A 162 -0.27 -23.86 27.84
CA ILE A 162 0.92 -24.57 28.34
C ILE A 162 2.12 -23.63 28.50
N LYS A 163 2.35 -22.77 27.50
CA LYS A 163 3.48 -21.85 27.49
C LYS A 163 3.35 -20.75 28.56
N SER A 164 2.14 -20.28 28.81
CA SER A 164 1.83 -19.34 29.89
C SER A 164 2.02 -20.00 31.25
N ALA A 165 1.42 -21.17 31.50
CA ALA A 165 1.58 -21.91 32.75
C ALA A 165 3.06 -22.26 33.02
N ALA A 166 3.85 -22.58 32.00
CA ALA A 166 5.27 -22.89 32.17
C ALA A 166 6.17 -21.64 32.41
N LYS A 167 5.64 -20.41 32.43
CA LYS A 167 6.42 -19.15 32.45
C LYS A 167 7.17 -18.93 33.76
N ASP A 168 6.57 -19.26 34.89
CA ASP A 168 7.18 -19.10 36.21
C ASP A 168 8.20 -20.21 36.52
N GLY A 169 8.01 -21.41 35.96
CA GLY A 169 8.90 -22.57 36.05
C GLY A 169 8.34 -23.72 36.90
N GLU A 170 7.14 -23.57 37.45
CA GLU A 170 6.38 -24.60 38.16
C GLU A 170 4.97 -24.66 37.55
N ILE A 171 4.17 -25.68 37.87
CA ILE A 171 2.76 -25.71 37.44
C ILE A 171 1.94 -25.99 38.67
N SER A 172 1.00 -25.09 38.97
CA SER A 172 0.07 -25.24 40.07
C SER A 172 -1.08 -26.19 39.73
N GLU A 173 -1.72 -26.78 40.74
CA GLU A 173 -2.89 -27.66 40.55
C GLU A 173 -4.04 -26.96 39.79
N LYS A 174 -4.16 -25.64 39.94
CA LYS A 174 -5.15 -24.83 39.22
C LYS A 174 -4.85 -24.80 37.73
N GLU A 175 -3.60 -24.57 37.35
CA GLU A 175 -3.16 -24.55 35.95
C GLU A 175 -3.23 -25.95 35.33
N GLU A 176 -2.91 -27.01 36.07
CA GLU A 176 -3.13 -28.39 35.60
C GLU A 176 -4.61 -28.64 35.27
N SER A 177 -5.52 -28.22 36.15
CA SER A 177 -6.95 -28.40 35.91
C SER A 177 -7.45 -27.58 34.71
N MET A 178 -6.84 -26.43 34.46
CA MET A 178 -7.19 -25.55 33.34
C MET A 178 -6.69 -26.12 32.01
N ILE A 179 -5.44 -26.57 31.95
CA ILE A 179 -4.86 -27.23 30.78
C ILE A 179 -5.65 -28.49 30.42
N LYS A 180 -6.09 -29.28 31.41
CA LYS A 180 -6.93 -30.46 31.17
C LYS A 180 -8.25 -30.11 30.50
N LYS A 181 -8.96 -29.09 31.01
CA LYS A 181 -10.22 -28.64 30.43
C LYS A 181 -10.05 -28.16 28.99
N ILE A 182 -9.02 -27.36 28.72
CA ILE A 182 -8.76 -26.84 27.37
C ILE A 182 -8.37 -27.99 26.42
N ALA A 183 -7.59 -28.96 26.89
CA ALA A 183 -7.21 -30.13 26.10
C ALA A 183 -8.42 -31.05 25.81
N GLU A 184 -9.32 -31.24 26.79
CA GLU A 184 -10.57 -31.98 26.60
C GLU A 184 -11.51 -31.27 25.59
N ASP A 185 -11.63 -29.94 25.69
CA ASP A 185 -12.41 -29.12 24.77
C ASP A 185 -11.82 -29.14 23.34
N ALA A 186 -10.51 -29.36 23.21
CA ALA A 186 -9.78 -29.50 21.94
C ALA A 186 -9.74 -30.95 21.41
N GLU A 187 -10.46 -31.90 22.04
CA GLU A 187 -10.41 -33.33 21.73
C GLU A 187 -8.98 -33.94 21.74
N MET A 188 -8.08 -33.37 22.54
CA MET A 188 -6.69 -33.81 22.70
C MET A 188 -6.48 -34.68 23.96
N ASP A 189 -5.36 -35.41 23.99
CA ASP A 189 -4.97 -36.20 25.17
C ASP A 189 -4.52 -35.28 26.33
N ALA A 190 -5.44 -35.07 27.28
CA ALA A 190 -5.25 -34.15 28.40
C ALA A 190 -4.09 -34.55 29.33
N GLU A 191 -3.83 -35.84 29.51
CA GLU A 191 -2.74 -36.33 30.36
C GLU A 191 -1.36 -36.05 29.73
N SER A 192 -1.22 -36.30 28.43
CA SER A 192 -0.01 -35.98 27.66
C SER A 192 0.31 -34.49 27.68
N LYS A 193 -0.70 -33.62 27.52
CA LYS A 193 -0.51 -32.16 27.50
C LYS A 193 -0.10 -31.59 28.86
N VAL A 194 -0.59 -32.16 29.96
CA VAL A 194 -0.13 -31.80 31.32
C VAL A 194 1.32 -32.23 31.55
N GLU A 195 1.72 -33.42 31.09
CA GLU A 195 3.12 -33.85 31.15
C GLU A 195 4.04 -32.96 30.28
N GLU A 196 3.59 -32.57 29.09
CA GLU A 196 4.30 -31.61 28.23
C GLU A 196 4.52 -30.28 28.96
N ALA A 197 3.50 -29.78 29.64
CA ALA A 197 3.61 -28.56 30.43
C ALA A 197 4.63 -28.70 31.57
N LYS A 198 4.59 -29.81 32.32
CA LYS A 198 5.55 -30.11 33.41
C LYS A 198 6.99 -30.19 32.91
N THR A 199 7.21 -30.77 31.73
CA THR A 199 8.56 -30.85 31.13
C THR A 199 9.06 -29.47 30.67
N LYS A 200 8.20 -28.66 30.02
CA LYS A 200 8.51 -27.27 29.64
C LYS A 200 8.84 -26.41 30.87
N ALA A 201 8.07 -26.50 31.95
CA ALA A 201 8.32 -25.79 33.21
C ALA A 201 9.68 -26.17 33.82
N LYS A 202 9.99 -27.47 33.94
CA LYS A 202 11.29 -27.98 34.41
C LYS A 202 12.46 -27.49 33.56
N SER A 203 12.29 -27.37 32.25
CA SER A 203 13.34 -26.86 31.35
C SER A 203 13.65 -25.38 31.59
N LYS A 204 12.63 -24.53 31.80
CA LYS A 204 12.79 -23.11 32.12
C LYS A 204 13.36 -22.88 33.53
N SER A 205 12.97 -23.71 34.49
CA SER A 205 13.57 -23.74 35.83
C SER A 205 15.09 -23.99 35.78
N LYS A 206 15.53 -25.00 35.01
CA LYS A 206 16.97 -25.29 34.79
C LYS A 206 17.72 -24.16 34.06
N SER A 207 17.07 -23.44 33.15
CA SER A 207 17.71 -22.33 32.43
C SER A 207 17.86 -21.08 33.31
N LYS A 208 16.88 -20.77 34.18
CA LYS A 208 16.99 -19.74 35.23
C LYS A 208 18.12 -20.04 36.22
N SER A 209 18.31 -21.31 36.59
CA SER A 209 19.39 -21.75 37.50
C SER A 209 20.80 -21.60 36.92
N LYS A 210 20.99 -21.70 35.60
CA LYS A 210 22.30 -21.56 34.95
C LYS A 210 22.73 -20.12 34.66
N LYS A 211 21.82 -19.15 34.83
CA LYS A 211 22.05 -17.72 34.55
C LYS A 211 22.36 -16.88 35.80
N LYS A 212 22.40 -17.50 36.98
CA LYS A 212 22.84 -16.94 38.26
C LYS A 212 24.22 -17.46 38.61
#